data_AF-A0AAW8KVL3-F1
#
_entry.id   AF-A0AAW8KVL3-F1
#
_cell.length_a   1.000
_cell.length_b   1.000
_cell.length_c   1.000
_cell.angle_alpha   90.00
_cell.angle_beta   90.00
_cell.angle_gamma   90.00
#
_symmetry.space_group_name_H-M   'P 1'
#
loop_
_entity.id
_entity.type
_entity.pdbx_description
1 polymer ?
#
loop_
_entity_poly.entity_id
_entity_poly.type
_entity_poly.pdbx_seq_one_letter_code
_entity_poly.pdbx_strand_id
1 'polypeptide(L)'
;EALLKEIRSRYQGNLAVYGYQMTLEPNMLNEYRARPLYQPLSRSGLIQLLNDQPIFEEEQQDFNGQGLHILAVDDHLPNLIVLEALLGELNVRTTKALSGQEALNLIQERIDQKLKPFDLVFMDIQMPVMSGIDTTRAIRSLESTLDGEMQLPIIALTAHALADEKQKLLKVGMNDYVTKPIQMEQIIQILTQWTKNNFTSKALDKDHHVVAEALDPEILNWQQSLQLAANKEDLAQDLLKMLVDSFPTELDEMQQLIELEDFPQ
;
A
#
# COMPACT_ATOMS: atom_id res chain seq x y z
N GLU A 1 -8.85 21.80 -22.62
CA GLU A 1 -8.37 21.33 -23.93
C GLU A 1 -8.23 22.44 -24.99
N ALA A 2 -9.32 23.10 -25.44
CA ALA A 2 -9.28 24.11 -26.51
C ALA A 2 -8.22 25.22 -26.31
N LEU A 3 -8.06 25.67 -25.06
CA LEU A 3 -7.07 26.69 -24.67
C LEU A 3 -5.62 26.18 -24.75
N LEU A 4 -5.38 24.91 -24.42
CA LEU A 4 -4.04 24.30 -24.53
C LEU A 4 -3.65 24.06 -25.98
N LYS A 5 -4.61 23.65 -26.81
CA LYS A 5 -4.44 23.54 -28.26
C LYS A 5 -4.06 24.87 -28.89
N GLU A 6 -4.75 25.95 -28.53
CA GLU A 6 -4.46 27.28 -29.06
C GLU A 6 -3.08 27.78 -28.62
N ILE A 7 -2.70 27.62 -27.34
CA ILE A 7 -1.38 28.04 -26.87
C ILE A 7 -0.28 27.22 -27.53
N ARG A 8 -0.45 25.88 -27.63
CA ARG A 8 0.54 25.00 -28.27
C ARG A 8 0.71 25.28 -29.76
N SER A 9 -0.33 25.79 -30.44
CA SER A 9 -0.23 26.23 -31.84
C SER A 9 0.65 27.48 -32.04
N ARG A 10 0.84 28.29 -30.99
CA ARG A 10 1.59 29.56 -31.05
C ARG A 10 2.91 29.53 -30.27
N TYR A 11 3.11 28.55 -29.39
CA TYR A 11 4.25 28.48 -28.49
C TYR A 11 4.85 27.06 -28.44
N GLN A 12 6.16 26.97 -28.70
CA GLN A 12 6.91 25.70 -28.76
C GLN A 12 7.73 25.40 -27.49
N GLY A 13 7.79 26.30 -26.51
CA GLY A 13 8.54 26.07 -25.27
C GLY A 13 7.79 25.23 -24.23
N ASN A 14 8.36 25.16 -23.03
CA ASN A 14 7.74 24.49 -21.89
C ASN A 14 6.44 25.18 -21.50
N LEU A 15 5.36 24.39 -21.44
CA LEU A 15 4.06 24.85 -21.02
C LEU A 15 3.75 24.24 -19.66
N ALA A 16 3.37 25.07 -18.70
CA ALA A 16 2.97 24.65 -17.37
C ALA A 16 1.51 25.08 -17.12
N VAL A 17 0.71 24.18 -16.59
CA VAL A 17 -0.69 24.40 -16.23
C VAL A 17 -0.76 24.40 -14.71
N TYR A 18 -1.05 25.57 -14.15
CA TYR A 18 -1.16 25.76 -12.71
C TYR A 18 -2.61 26.08 -12.36
N GLY A 19 -3.23 25.29 -11.48
CA GLY A 19 -4.63 25.46 -11.11
C GLY A 19 -5.00 24.73 -9.82
N TYR A 20 -5.94 25.30 -9.07
CA TYR A 20 -6.51 24.71 -7.86
C TYR A 20 -7.67 23.78 -8.27
N GLN A 21 -7.65 22.51 -7.86
CA GLN A 21 -8.74 21.53 -8.10
C GLN A 21 -9.12 21.28 -9.58
N MET A 22 -8.18 21.37 -10.53
CA MET A 22 -8.44 20.87 -11.88
C MET A 22 -8.13 19.37 -11.97
N THR A 23 -9.15 18.55 -12.21
CA THR A 23 -8.98 17.20 -12.77
C THR A 23 -8.50 17.31 -14.21
N LEU A 24 -7.19 17.40 -14.38
CA LEU A 24 -6.58 17.42 -15.70
C LEU A 24 -6.40 15.96 -16.16
N GLU A 25 -7.06 15.59 -17.24
CA GLU A 25 -6.88 14.26 -17.80
C GLU A 25 -5.43 14.06 -18.29
N PRO A 26 -4.72 13.01 -17.83
CA PRO A 26 -3.31 12.77 -18.18
C PRO A 26 -3.07 12.70 -19.70
N ASN A 27 -4.00 12.09 -20.44
CA ASN A 27 -3.90 11.94 -21.90
C ASN A 27 -3.88 13.30 -22.62
N MET A 28 -4.65 14.26 -22.15
CA MET A 28 -4.74 15.60 -22.73
C MET A 28 -3.48 16.43 -22.42
N LEU A 29 -2.90 16.28 -21.23
CA LEU A 29 -1.63 16.92 -20.89
C LEU A 29 -0.47 16.37 -21.73
N ASN A 30 -0.46 15.06 -21.99
CA ASN A 30 0.53 14.41 -22.85
C ASN A 30 0.47 14.92 -24.28
N GLU A 31 -0.73 14.97 -24.87
CA GLU A 31 -0.96 15.41 -26.25
C GLU A 31 -0.44 16.83 -26.48
N TYR A 32 -0.72 17.75 -25.54
CA TYR A 32 -0.28 19.14 -25.64
C TYR A 32 1.05 19.41 -24.93
N ARG A 33 1.79 18.37 -24.50
CA ARG A 33 3.08 18.45 -23.78
C ARG A 33 3.06 19.46 -22.62
N ALA A 34 1.94 19.54 -21.91
CA ALA A 34 1.70 20.53 -20.87
C ALA A 34 1.98 19.92 -19.49
N ARG A 35 2.70 20.63 -18.63
CA ARG A 35 3.14 20.15 -17.31
C ARG A 35 2.16 20.61 -16.22
N PRO A 36 1.50 19.72 -15.48
CA PRO A 36 0.66 20.14 -14.37
C PRO A 36 1.53 20.62 -13.19
N LEU A 37 1.13 21.72 -12.56
CA LEU A 37 1.72 22.23 -11.33
C LEU A 37 0.63 22.28 -10.26
N TYR A 38 0.80 21.49 -9.21
CA TYR A 38 -0.09 21.44 -8.07
C TYR A 38 0.48 22.24 -6.89
N GLN A 39 -0.38 22.62 -5.94
CA GLN A 39 0.06 23.17 -4.67
C GLN A 39 0.20 22.06 -3.61
N PRO A 40 1.19 22.16 -2.72
CA PRO A 40 2.26 23.17 -2.70
C PRO A 40 3.32 22.89 -3.77
N LEU A 41 3.85 23.92 -4.45
CA LEU A 41 4.92 23.72 -5.44
C LEU A 41 6.19 23.22 -4.73
N SER A 42 6.60 21.99 -5.02
CA SER A 42 7.90 21.50 -4.57
C SER A 42 9.04 22.13 -5.35
N ARG A 43 10.17 22.30 -4.65
CA ARG A 43 11.44 22.68 -5.25
C ARG A 43 11.88 21.68 -6.32
N SER A 44 11.54 20.40 -6.14
CA SER A 44 11.77 19.31 -7.10
C SER A 44 11.03 19.58 -8.42
N GLY A 45 9.72 19.84 -8.34
CA GLY A 45 8.87 20.09 -9.50
C GLY A 45 9.29 21.34 -10.28
N LEU A 46 9.71 22.41 -9.61
CA LEU A 46 10.26 23.60 -10.26
C LEU A 46 11.59 23.34 -10.99
N ILE A 47 12.50 22.57 -10.37
CA ILE A 47 13.79 22.22 -11.00
C ILE A 47 13.56 21.31 -12.21
N GLN A 48 12.65 20.34 -12.11
CA GLN A 48 12.29 19.45 -13.24
C GLN A 48 11.66 20.24 -14.39
N LEU A 49 10.87 21.28 -14.07
CA LEU A 49 10.29 22.18 -15.06
C LEU A 49 11.34 23.03 -15.79
N LEU A 50 12.41 23.43 -15.11
CA LEU A 50 13.48 24.24 -15.69
C LEU A 50 14.50 23.41 -16.49
N ASN A 51 14.64 22.12 -16.20
CA ASN A 51 15.71 21.28 -16.75
C ASN A 51 15.38 20.56 -18.07
N ASP A 52 14.28 20.88 -18.75
CA ASP A 52 13.89 20.28 -20.05
C ASP A 52 13.85 18.74 -20.10
N GLN A 53 13.86 18.07 -18.94
CA GLN A 53 13.74 16.61 -18.87
C GLN A 53 12.31 16.20 -19.29
N PRO A 54 12.16 15.18 -20.16
CA PRO A 54 10.84 14.62 -20.45
C PRO A 54 10.27 14.03 -19.15
N ILE A 55 9.11 14.53 -18.71
CA ILE A 55 8.42 14.06 -17.48
C ILE A 55 7.53 12.84 -17.79
N PHE A 56 7.62 12.30 -19.01
CA PHE A 56 6.76 11.20 -19.47
C PHE A 56 7.50 9.88 -19.69
N GLU A 57 8.71 9.78 -19.13
CA GLU A 57 9.21 8.46 -18.77
C GLU A 57 8.68 8.22 -17.35
N GLU A 58 7.80 7.23 -17.19
CA GLU A 58 7.61 6.57 -15.92
C GLU A 58 9.02 6.12 -15.49
N GLU A 59 9.72 6.93 -14.72
CA GLU A 59 10.91 6.48 -14.00
C GLU A 59 10.39 5.42 -13.04
N GLN A 60 10.43 4.16 -13.51
CA GLN A 60 10.26 2.98 -12.69
C GLN A 60 11.14 3.20 -11.47
N GLN A 61 10.50 3.32 -10.31
CA GLN A 61 11.21 3.47 -9.05
C GLN A 61 12.03 2.19 -8.89
N ASP A 62 13.34 2.26 -9.18
CA ASP A 62 14.29 1.16 -9.03
C ASP A 62 14.54 0.89 -7.54
N PHE A 63 13.49 0.53 -6.80
CA PHE A 63 13.62 -0.03 -5.47
C PHE A 63 13.95 -1.51 -5.61
N ASN A 64 15.18 -1.86 -5.25
CA ASN A 64 15.60 -3.24 -5.15
C ASN A 64 15.72 -3.65 -3.68
N GLY A 65 14.72 -4.39 -3.20
CA GLY A 65 14.62 -4.92 -1.85
C GLY A 65 15.36 -6.24 -1.64
N GLN A 66 16.30 -6.62 -2.52
CA GLN A 66 17.06 -7.85 -2.37
C GLN A 66 17.71 -7.93 -0.98
N GLY A 67 17.46 -9.05 -0.28
CA GLY A 67 17.97 -9.29 1.07
C GLY A 67 17.09 -8.75 2.20
N LEU A 68 16.01 -8.05 1.88
CA LEU A 68 14.95 -7.74 2.84
C LEU A 68 14.05 -8.96 3.04
N HIS A 69 13.69 -9.20 4.29
CA HIS A 69 12.75 -10.24 4.68
C HIS A 69 11.61 -9.63 5.51
N ILE A 70 10.42 -9.61 4.94
CA ILE A 70 9.22 -9.00 5.51
C ILE A 70 8.24 -10.08 5.97
N LEU A 71 7.54 -9.81 7.07
CA LEU A 71 6.41 -10.59 7.54
C LEU A 71 5.10 -9.88 7.15
N ALA A 72 4.23 -10.57 6.44
CA ALA A 72 2.88 -10.12 6.09
C ALA A 72 1.87 -10.88 6.93
N VAL A 73 1.03 -10.16 7.67
CA VAL A 73 0.04 -10.72 8.61
C VAL A 73 -1.34 -10.18 8.27
N ASP A 74 -2.26 -11.07 7.94
CA ASP A 74 -3.64 -10.78 7.54
C ASP A 74 -4.42 -12.08 7.67
N ASP A 75 -5.65 -12.04 8.17
CA ASP A 75 -6.49 -13.25 8.33
C ASP A 75 -7.08 -13.73 7.00
N HIS A 76 -6.98 -12.92 5.94
CA HIS A 76 -7.48 -13.24 4.63
C HIS A 76 -6.33 -13.59 3.65
N LEU A 77 -6.25 -14.86 3.25
CA LEU A 77 -5.19 -15.38 2.36
C LEU A 77 -5.04 -14.59 1.04
N PRO A 78 -6.12 -14.19 0.33
CA PRO A 78 -6.00 -13.35 -0.86
C PRO A 78 -5.22 -12.04 -0.64
N ASN A 79 -5.41 -11.36 0.50
CA ASN A 79 -4.68 -10.13 0.83
C ASN A 79 -3.17 -10.39 0.95
N LEU A 80 -2.80 -11.51 1.60
CA LEU A 80 -1.41 -11.92 1.74
C LEU A 80 -0.78 -12.26 0.39
N ILE A 81 -1.52 -12.89 -0.54
CA ILE A 81 -1.02 -13.22 -1.88
C ILE A 81 -0.79 -11.95 -2.69
N VAL A 82 -1.71 -10.99 -2.65
CA VAL A 82 -1.53 -9.69 -3.32
C VAL A 82 -0.30 -8.97 -2.78
N LEU A 83 -0.16 -8.88 -1.47
CA LEU A 83 0.98 -8.21 -0.84
C LEU A 83 2.31 -8.92 -1.16
N GLU A 84 2.32 -10.26 -1.15
CA GLU A 84 3.48 -11.06 -1.56
C GLU A 84 3.85 -10.81 -3.03
N ALA A 85 2.86 -10.72 -3.92
CA ALA A 85 3.10 -10.47 -5.34
C ALA A 85 3.70 -9.08 -5.61
N LEU A 86 3.21 -8.05 -4.92
CA LEU A 86 3.76 -6.69 -4.99
C LEU A 86 5.18 -6.63 -4.42
N LEU A 87 5.42 -7.21 -3.25
CA LEU A 87 6.76 -7.29 -2.65
C LEU A 87 7.74 -8.11 -3.50
N GLY A 88 7.25 -9.13 -4.19
CA GLY A 88 8.04 -9.95 -5.11
C GLY A 88 8.58 -9.19 -6.32
N GLU A 89 7.83 -8.21 -6.86
CA GLU A 89 8.31 -7.32 -7.92
C GLU A 89 9.49 -6.46 -7.48
N LEU A 90 9.57 -6.20 -6.18
CA LEU A 90 10.66 -5.46 -5.54
C LEU A 90 11.83 -6.37 -5.10
N ASN A 91 11.84 -7.65 -5.45
CA ASN A 91 12.82 -8.65 -4.99
C ASN A 91 12.88 -8.81 -3.45
N VAL A 92 11.80 -8.49 -2.75
CA VAL A 92 11.69 -8.67 -1.30
C VAL A 92 11.23 -10.09 -0.99
N ARG A 93 11.85 -10.71 0.01
CA ARG A 93 11.38 -11.99 0.53
C ARG A 93 10.22 -11.75 1.51
N THR A 94 9.11 -12.45 1.32
CA THR A 94 7.94 -12.35 2.19
C THR A 94 7.70 -13.67 2.91
N THR A 95 7.32 -13.59 4.19
CA THR A 95 6.72 -14.69 4.95
C THR A 95 5.30 -14.29 5.31
N LYS A 96 4.34 -15.19 5.11
CA LYS A 96 2.92 -14.97 5.35
C LYS A 96 2.50 -15.56 6.70
N ALA A 97 1.57 -14.91 7.39
CA ALA A 97 0.90 -15.42 8.58
C ALA A 97 -0.59 -15.08 8.51
N LEU A 98 -1.45 -16.08 8.75
CA LEU A 98 -2.91 -15.98 8.69
C LEU A 98 -3.53 -15.54 10.02
N SER A 99 -2.73 -15.25 11.03
CA SER A 99 -3.21 -14.75 12.32
C SER A 99 -2.10 -14.05 13.09
N GLY A 100 -2.50 -13.22 14.06
CA GLY A 100 -1.58 -12.64 15.03
C GLY A 100 -0.77 -13.67 15.81
N GLN A 101 -1.37 -14.82 16.15
CA GLN A 101 -0.69 -15.89 16.87
C GLN A 101 0.38 -16.57 16.01
N GLU A 102 0.09 -16.83 14.75
CA GLU A 102 1.06 -17.38 13.81
C GLU A 102 2.24 -16.42 13.62
N ALA A 103 1.97 -15.11 13.51
CA ALA A 103 3.00 -14.09 13.42
C ALA A 103 3.94 -14.10 14.65
N LEU A 104 3.39 -14.23 15.86
CA LEU A 104 4.19 -14.35 17.08
C LEU A 104 5.05 -15.62 17.09
N ASN A 105 4.48 -16.76 16.69
CA ASN A 105 5.21 -18.02 16.61
C ASN A 105 6.39 -17.91 15.64
N LEU A 106 6.19 -17.34 14.46
CA LEU A 106 7.24 -17.14 13.46
C LEU A 106 8.35 -16.22 13.96
N ILE A 107 8.00 -15.15 14.67
CA ILE A 107 8.99 -14.24 15.28
C ILE A 107 9.80 -14.98 16.35
N GLN A 108 9.12 -15.72 17.24
CA GLN A 108 9.75 -16.49 18.30
C GLN A 108 10.68 -17.59 17.74
N GLU A 109 10.23 -18.34 16.74
CA GLU A 109 11.04 -19.38 16.10
C GLU A 109 12.33 -18.81 15.51
N ARG A 110 12.27 -17.62 14.90
CA ARG A 110 13.49 -16.95 14.38
C ARG A 110 14.43 -16.53 15.50
N ILE A 111 13.89 -16.04 16.61
CA ILE A 111 14.68 -15.68 17.80
C ILE A 111 15.37 -16.94 18.37
N ASP A 112 14.61 -18.01 18.60
CA ASP A 112 15.10 -19.26 19.17
C ASP A 112 16.18 -19.90 18.30
N GLN A 113 16.01 -19.84 16.98
CA GLN A 113 16.97 -20.34 15.99
C GLN A 113 18.13 -19.36 15.71
N LYS A 114 18.15 -18.18 16.33
CA LYS A 114 19.14 -17.11 16.11
C LYS A 114 19.26 -16.71 14.63
N LEU A 115 18.15 -16.71 13.91
CA LEU A 115 18.08 -16.25 12.53
C LEU A 115 18.05 -14.72 12.47
N LYS A 116 18.38 -14.16 11.30
CA LYS A 116 18.17 -12.73 11.04
C LYS A 116 16.68 -12.42 11.27
N PRO A 117 16.33 -11.47 12.14
CA PRO A 117 14.93 -11.11 12.34
C PRO A 117 14.34 -10.47 11.09
N PHE A 118 13.03 -10.32 11.07
CA PHE A 118 12.37 -9.63 9.98
C PHE A 118 12.81 -8.16 9.93
N ASP A 119 12.87 -7.60 8.73
CA ASP A 119 13.24 -6.21 8.51
C ASP A 119 12.01 -5.28 8.70
N LEU A 120 10.80 -5.81 8.48
CA LEU A 120 9.53 -5.10 8.61
C LEU A 120 8.35 -6.08 8.77
N VAL A 121 7.27 -5.64 9.41
CA VAL A 121 5.98 -6.34 9.46
C VAL A 121 4.88 -5.47 8.86
N PHE A 122 4.14 -5.99 7.90
CA PHE A 122 2.82 -5.48 7.53
C PHE A 122 1.76 -6.24 8.33
N MET A 123 0.94 -5.53 9.09
CA MET A 123 0.03 -6.11 10.07
C MET A 123 -1.39 -5.60 9.85
N ASP A 124 -2.32 -6.49 9.52
CA ASP A 124 -3.75 -6.15 9.55
C ASP A 124 -4.20 -5.83 10.97
N ILE A 125 -5.01 -4.78 11.12
CA ILE A 125 -5.54 -4.37 12.41
C ILE A 125 -6.72 -5.27 12.81
N GLN A 126 -7.59 -5.59 11.85
CA GLN A 126 -8.84 -6.29 12.10
C GLN A 126 -8.67 -7.77 11.78
N MET A 127 -8.39 -8.57 12.81
CA MET A 127 -8.29 -10.01 12.70
C MET A 127 -9.10 -10.68 13.83
N PRO A 128 -9.70 -11.86 13.59
CA PRO A 128 -10.45 -12.60 14.60
C PRO A 128 -9.52 -13.15 15.69
N VAL A 129 -10.08 -13.36 16.88
CA VAL A 129 -9.40 -13.89 18.09
C VAL A 129 -8.32 -12.96 18.66
N MET A 130 -7.36 -12.55 17.84
CA MET A 130 -6.26 -11.66 18.22
C MET A 130 -6.13 -10.53 17.20
N SER A 131 -6.48 -9.31 17.62
CA SER A 131 -6.36 -8.11 16.77
C SER A 131 -4.89 -7.75 16.50
N GLY A 132 -4.60 -7.07 15.39
CA GLY A 132 -3.24 -6.59 15.10
C GLY A 132 -2.68 -5.64 16.15
N ILE A 133 -3.57 -4.93 16.88
CA ILE A 133 -3.22 -4.11 18.04
C ILE A 133 -2.68 -4.99 19.18
N ASP A 134 -3.37 -6.07 19.51
CA ASP A 134 -2.95 -6.99 20.56
C ASP A 134 -1.70 -7.76 20.16
N THR A 135 -1.61 -8.16 18.89
CA THR A 135 -0.39 -8.76 18.32
C THR A 135 0.79 -7.82 18.43
N THR A 136 0.61 -6.53 18.11
CA THR A 136 1.67 -5.52 18.24
C THR A 136 2.13 -5.40 19.69
N ARG A 137 1.21 -5.35 20.67
CA ARG A 137 1.59 -5.31 22.09
C ARG A 137 2.40 -6.53 22.51
N ALA A 138 1.99 -7.72 22.05
CA ALA A 138 2.72 -8.95 22.33
C ALA A 138 4.13 -8.94 21.72
N ILE A 139 4.28 -8.46 20.48
CA ILE A 139 5.60 -8.30 19.83
C ILE A 139 6.47 -7.33 20.63
N ARG A 140 5.94 -6.15 21.02
CA ARG A 140 6.69 -5.18 21.84
C ARG A 140 7.09 -5.74 23.21
N SER A 141 6.22 -6.53 23.83
CA SER A 141 6.55 -7.21 25.08
C SER A 141 7.68 -8.22 24.87
N LEU A 142 7.67 -8.96 23.77
CA LEU A 142 8.73 -9.92 23.44
C LEU A 142 10.06 -9.20 23.20
N GLU A 143 10.07 -8.13 22.42
CA GLU A 143 11.27 -7.31 22.17
C GLU A 143 11.89 -6.77 23.45
N SER A 144 11.08 -6.37 24.43
CA SER A 144 11.58 -5.85 25.71
C SER A 144 12.37 -6.86 26.55
N THR A 145 12.24 -8.16 26.23
CA THR A 145 12.99 -9.23 26.89
C THR A 145 14.31 -9.57 26.22
N LEU A 146 14.58 -8.99 25.04
CA LEU A 146 15.79 -9.24 24.27
C LEU A 146 16.87 -8.23 24.64
N ASP A 147 18.10 -8.71 24.85
CA ASP A 147 19.28 -7.87 25.08
C ASP A 147 19.71 -7.17 23.78
N GLY A 148 18.98 -6.12 23.39
CA GLY A 148 19.33 -5.27 22.25
C GLY A 148 18.25 -4.24 21.92
N GLU A 149 18.65 -3.10 21.33
CA GLU A 149 17.73 -2.08 20.77
C GLU A 149 17.12 -2.54 19.44
N MET A 150 16.67 -3.80 19.37
CA MET A 150 16.03 -4.31 18.18
C MET A 150 14.54 -3.96 18.21
N GLN A 151 14.18 -2.90 17.51
CA GLN A 151 12.80 -2.51 17.33
C GLN A 151 12.35 -2.88 15.90
N LEU A 152 11.56 -3.93 15.77
CA LEU A 152 10.96 -4.36 14.52
C LEU A 152 9.95 -3.29 14.06
N PRO A 153 10.10 -2.71 12.85
CA PRO A 153 9.10 -1.83 12.29
C PRO A 153 7.79 -2.58 12.04
N ILE A 154 6.69 -2.11 12.62
CA ILE A 154 5.35 -2.67 12.44
C ILE A 154 4.47 -1.62 11.76
N ILE A 155 4.00 -1.93 10.56
CA ILE A 155 3.21 -1.06 9.71
C ILE A 155 1.79 -1.60 9.67
N ALA A 156 0.84 -0.80 10.13
CA ALA A 156 -0.56 -1.19 10.18
C ALA A 156 -1.20 -1.18 8.79
N LEU A 157 -1.94 -2.20 8.43
CA LEU A 157 -2.86 -2.19 7.30
C LEU A 157 -4.27 -1.92 7.85
N THR A 158 -4.87 -0.81 7.45
CA THR A 158 -6.21 -0.38 7.91
C THR A 158 -7.17 -0.23 6.74
N ALA A 159 -8.44 -0.58 6.92
CA ALA A 159 -9.48 -0.25 5.94
C ALA A 159 -9.87 1.25 5.96
N HIS A 160 -9.61 1.96 7.07
CA HIS A 160 -10.09 3.33 7.27
C HIS A 160 -8.93 4.33 7.47
N ALA A 161 -8.93 5.41 6.68
CA ALA A 161 -7.91 6.46 6.70
C ALA A 161 -8.11 7.53 7.80
N LEU A 162 -8.93 7.26 8.81
CA LEU A 162 -9.38 8.29 9.75
C LEU A 162 -8.21 8.74 10.64
N ALA A 163 -7.91 10.04 10.60
CA ALA A 163 -6.80 10.66 11.34
C ALA A 163 -6.82 10.38 12.86
N ASP A 164 -8.00 10.07 13.42
CA ASP A 164 -8.20 9.72 14.82
C ASP A 164 -7.65 8.32 15.19
N GLU A 165 -7.57 7.39 14.24
CA GLU A 165 -7.02 6.05 14.48
C GLU A 165 -5.49 6.09 14.54
N LYS A 166 -4.85 6.98 13.79
CA LYS A 166 -3.39 7.12 13.76
C LYS A 166 -2.79 7.27 15.15
N GLN A 167 -3.38 8.11 16.00
CA GLN A 167 -2.86 8.31 17.36
C GLN A 167 -2.98 7.06 18.22
N LYS A 168 -4.02 6.24 18.02
CA LYS A 168 -4.21 4.99 18.75
C LYS A 168 -3.16 3.96 18.32
N LEU A 169 -2.94 3.81 17.01
CA LEU A 169 -1.97 2.86 16.45
C LEU A 169 -0.54 3.19 16.89
N LEU A 170 -0.15 4.47 16.83
CA LEU A 170 1.16 4.91 17.29
C LEU A 170 1.36 4.70 18.80
N LYS A 171 0.32 4.90 19.62
CA LYS A 171 0.38 4.66 21.08
C LYS A 171 0.55 3.18 21.43
N VAL A 172 0.08 2.28 20.58
CA VAL A 172 0.21 0.83 20.76
C VAL A 172 1.63 0.35 20.41
N GLY A 173 2.43 1.19 19.76
CA GLY A 173 3.80 0.87 19.35
C GLY A 173 3.91 0.44 17.89
N MET A 174 2.89 0.70 17.06
CA MET A 174 3.04 0.64 15.60
C MET A 174 3.84 1.85 15.12
N ASN A 175 4.56 1.68 14.01
CA ASN A 175 5.50 2.66 13.48
C ASN A 175 4.86 3.56 12.42
N ASP A 176 3.99 2.98 11.60
CA ASP A 176 3.27 3.67 10.53
C ASP A 176 1.98 2.93 10.17
N TYR A 177 1.23 3.45 9.20
CA TYR A 177 0.00 2.83 8.71
C TYR A 177 -0.19 3.03 7.20
N VAL A 178 -0.96 2.14 6.60
CA VAL A 178 -1.35 2.15 5.18
C VAL A 178 -2.82 1.77 5.07
N THR A 179 -3.53 2.47 4.21
CA THR A 179 -4.91 2.13 3.89
C THR A 179 -4.96 1.01 2.87
N LYS A 180 -5.79 0.00 3.11
CA LYS A 180 -6.15 -1.00 2.12
C LYS A 180 -7.08 -0.37 1.06
N PRO A 181 -6.98 -0.71 -0.23
CA PRO A 181 -6.01 -1.65 -0.81
C PRO A 181 -4.60 -1.03 -0.90
N ILE A 182 -3.59 -1.82 -0.52
CA ILE A 182 -2.19 -1.39 -0.56
C ILE A 182 -1.70 -1.30 -2.01
N GLN A 183 -0.97 -0.24 -2.31
CA GLN A 183 -0.43 0.03 -3.65
C GLN A 183 1.10 -0.02 -3.68
N MET A 184 1.66 -0.24 -4.87
CA MET A 184 3.10 -0.39 -5.06
C MET A 184 3.88 0.83 -4.54
N GLU A 185 3.39 2.04 -4.84
CA GLU A 185 4.03 3.29 -4.44
C GLU A 185 4.09 3.43 -2.91
N GLN A 186 3.04 3.00 -2.23
CA GLN A 186 2.98 3.02 -0.76
C GLN A 186 3.98 2.02 -0.17
N ILE A 187 4.08 0.82 -0.74
CA ILE A 187 5.08 -0.18 -0.33
C ILE A 187 6.48 0.40 -0.48
N ILE A 188 6.83 0.94 -1.65
CA ILE A 188 8.18 1.50 -1.90
C ILE A 188 8.51 2.59 -0.88
N GLN A 189 7.57 3.49 -0.59
CA GLN A 189 7.75 4.54 0.41
C GLN A 189 8.07 3.96 1.80
N ILE A 190 7.29 2.98 2.24
CA ILE A 190 7.44 2.35 3.56
C ILE A 190 8.76 1.60 3.67
N LEU A 191 9.10 0.81 2.65
CA LEU A 191 10.36 0.07 2.64
C LEU A 191 11.53 1.04 2.65
N THR A 192 11.50 2.08 1.81
CA THR A 192 12.54 3.11 1.78
C THR A 192 12.70 3.79 3.14
N GLN A 193 11.59 4.09 3.82
CA GLN A 193 11.61 4.76 5.13
C GLN A 193 12.12 3.86 6.26
N TRP A 194 11.74 2.57 6.26
CA TRP A 194 11.90 1.70 7.42
C TRP A 194 13.03 0.65 7.28
N THR A 195 13.55 0.38 6.08
CA THR A 195 14.54 -0.71 5.86
C THR A 195 15.97 -0.26 5.52
N LYS A 196 16.30 1.04 5.65
CA LYS A 196 17.68 1.59 5.68
C LYS A 196 18.67 1.17 4.56
N ASN A 197 18.21 0.78 3.37
CA ASN A 197 19.10 0.69 2.20
C ASN A 197 19.11 2.02 1.44
N ASN A 198 20.31 2.54 1.19
CA ASN A 198 20.58 3.85 0.60
C ASN A 198 19.69 4.16 -0.60
N PHE A 199 18.71 5.05 -0.40
CA PHE A 199 18.15 5.83 -1.49
C PHE A 199 18.20 7.31 -1.13
N THR A 200 18.75 8.11 -2.05
CA THR A 200 18.60 9.57 -2.06
C THR A 200 17.12 9.89 -2.24
N SER A 201 16.38 10.02 -1.14
CA SER A 201 15.00 10.50 -1.18
C SER A 201 15.00 11.98 -1.56
N LYS A 202 14.60 12.27 -2.81
CA LYS A 202 13.99 13.57 -3.11
C LYS A 202 12.56 13.46 -2.63
N ALA A 203 12.18 14.32 -1.68
CA ALA A 203 10.88 14.34 -1.04
C ALA A 203 9.74 14.24 -2.07
N LEU A 204 8.86 13.26 -1.87
CA LEU A 204 7.63 13.09 -2.64
C LEU A 204 6.57 14.08 -2.16
N ASP A 205 6.01 14.80 -3.14
CA ASP A 205 4.80 15.59 -3.00
C ASP A 205 3.60 14.69 -2.68
N LYS A 206 2.65 15.28 -1.96
CA LYS A 206 1.39 14.68 -1.56
C LYS A 206 0.45 14.48 -2.75
N ASP A 207 -0.55 13.65 -2.48
CA ASP A 207 -1.78 13.38 -3.26
C ASP A 207 -1.69 12.27 -4.29
N HIS A 208 -1.64 11.02 -3.81
CA HIS A 208 -2.45 9.94 -4.38
C HIS A 208 -3.49 9.52 -3.34
N HIS A 209 -4.49 10.36 -3.14
CA HIS A 209 -5.75 9.90 -2.59
C HIS A 209 -6.41 9.04 -3.67
N VAL A 210 -6.32 7.72 -3.55
CA VAL A 210 -7.28 6.85 -4.25
C VAL A 210 -8.59 7.05 -3.52
N VAL A 211 -9.44 7.86 -4.15
CA VAL A 211 -10.83 8.08 -3.76
C VAL A 211 -11.52 6.73 -3.85
N ALA A 212 -11.75 6.11 -2.70
CA ALA A 212 -12.71 5.04 -2.56
C ALA A 212 -14.12 5.67 -2.64
N GLU A 213 -14.63 5.82 -3.86
CA GLU A 213 -16.02 6.15 -4.19
C GLU A 213 -16.10 6.04 -5.74
N ALA A 214 -17.01 5.31 -6.38
CA ALA A 214 -18.18 4.59 -5.94
C ALA A 214 -18.44 3.47 -6.98
N LEU A 215 -19.10 2.40 -6.54
CA LEU A 215 -19.72 1.41 -7.43
C LEU A 215 -20.60 2.12 -8.46
N ASP A 216 -20.23 2.06 -9.75
CA ASP A 216 -20.90 1.20 -10.74
C ASP A 216 -20.22 1.25 -12.13
N PRO A 217 -19.46 0.20 -12.50
CA PRO A 217 -19.38 -0.34 -13.85
C PRO A 217 -19.79 -1.83 -13.79
N GLU A 218 -21.10 -2.02 -13.71
CA GLU A 218 -21.90 -3.24 -13.50
C GLU A 218 -21.11 -4.50 -13.08
N ILE A 219 -20.86 -4.58 -11.78
CA ILE A 219 -20.37 -5.73 -10.99
C ILE A 219 -18.85 -5.93 -10.94
N LEU A 220 -18.08 -5.83 -12.04
CA LEU A 220 -16.61 -6.08 -11.99
C LEU A 220 -15.79 -5.28 -13.02
N ASN A 221 -14.87 -4.44 -12.54
CA ASN A 221 -13.91 -3.73 -13.39
C ASN A 221 -12.61 -4.55 -13.55
N TRP A 222 -12.45 -5.22 -14.71
CA TRP A 222 -11.26 -6.05 -14.99
C TRP A 222 -9.94 -5.27 -14.93
N GLN A 223 -9.92 -4.03 -15.41
CA GLN A 223 -8.71 -3.20 -15.38
C GLN A 223 -8.28 -2.90 -13.94
N GLN A 224 -9.26 -2.65 -13.05
CA GLN A 224 -9.00 -2.46 -11.63
C GLN A 224 -8.58 -3.76 -10.94
N SER A 225 -9.17 -4.89 -11.31
CA SER A 225 -8.76 -6.21 -10.80
C SER A 225 -7.29 -6.51 -11.14
N LEU A 226 -6.85 -6.20 -12.36
CA LEU A 226 -5.45 -6.33 -12.75
C LEU A 226 -4.55 -5.43 -11.92
N GLN A 227 -4.93 -4.16 -11.74
CA GLN A 227 -4.13 -3.22 -10.94
C GLN A 227 -3.97 -3.69 -9.48
N LEU A 228 -5.03 -4.22 -8.87
CA LEU A 228 -4.98 -4.79 -7.52
C LEU A 228 -4.15 -6.09 -7.46
N ALA A 229 -4.14 -6.87 -8.53
CA ALA A 229 -3.35 -8.08 -8.68
C ALA A 229 -1.91 -7.82 -9.17
N ALA A 230 -1.35 -6.63 -8.90
CA ALA A 230 0.00 -6.25 -9.32
C ALA A 230 0.23 -6.39 -10.85
N ASN A 231 -0.79 -6.08 -11.65
CA ASN A 231 -0.82 -6.22 -13.12
C ASN A 231 -0.56 -7.65 -13.63
N LYS A 232 -0.73 -8.68 -12.81
CA LYS A 232 -0.58 -10.10 -13.19
C LYS A 232 -1.93 -10.72 -13.51
N GLU A 233 -2.13 -11.11 -14.76
CA GLU A 233 -3.41 -11.69 -15.22
C GLU A 233 -3.76 -13.00 -14.52
N ASP A 234 -2.80 -13.92 -14.38
CA ASP A 234 -3.03 -15.22 -13.72
C ASP A 234 -3.43 -15.02 -12.25
N LEU A 235 -2.77 -14.10 -11.56
CA LEU A 235 -3.09 -13.76 -10.17
C LEU A 235 -4.48 -13.14 -10.04
N ALA A 236 -4.86 -12.24 -10.96
CA ALA A 236 -6.19 -11.66 -10.97
C ALA A 236 -7.29 -12.73 -11.13
N GLN A 237 -7.06 -13.72 -12.00
CA GLN A 237 -7.99 -14.85 -12.17
C GLN A 237 -8.06 -15.72 -10.90
N ASP A 238 -6.93 -16.05 -10.29
CA ASP A 238 -6.88 -16.85 -9.07
C ASP A 238 -7.58 -16.16 -7.89
N LEU A 239 -7.39 -14.84 -7.73
CA LEU A 239 -8.05 -14.05 -6.69
C LEU A 239 -9.58 -14.01 -6.90
N LEU A 240 -10.03 -13.80 -8.14
CA LEU A 240 -11.46 -13.82 -8.45
C LEU A 240 -12.07 -15.20 -8.24
N LYS A 241 -11.34 -16.26 -8.54
CA LYS A 241 -11.79 -17.62 -8.28
C LYS A 241 -11.92 -17.87 -6.78
N MET A 242 -10.93 -17.47 -5.97
CA MET A 242 -11.02 -17.57 -4.51
C MET A 242 -12.21 -16.79 -3.93
N LEU A 243 -12.51 -15.61 -4.47
CA LEU A 243 -13.69 -14.82 -4.09
C LEU A 243 -15.00 -15.55 -4.43
N VAL A 244 -15.13 -16.10 -5.64
CA VAL A 244 -16.33 -16.85 -6.04
C VAL A 244 -16.50 -18.13 -5.20
N ASP A 245 -15.40 -18.79 -4.86
CA ASP A 245 -15.39 -20.00 -4.06
C ASP A 245 -15.70 -19.73 -2.57
N SER A 246 -15.54 -18.49 -2.07
CA SER A 246 -15.87 -18.12 -0.69
C SER A 246 -17.36 -17.85 -0.46
N PHE A 247 -18.10 -17.42 -1.50
CA PHE A 247 -19.51 -17.06 -1.38
C PHE A 247 -20.44 -18.11 -0.74
N PRO A 248 -20.33 -19.43 -1.03
CA PRO A 248 -21.21 -20.41 -0.41
C PRO A 248 -21.07 -20.46 1.12
N THR A 249 -19.84 -20.33 1.62
CA THR A 249 -19.54 -20.34 3.05
C THR A 249 -20.01 -19.05 3.70
N GLU A 250 -19.70 -17.90 3.09
CA GLU A 250 -20.12 -16.58 3.60
C GLU A 250 -21.65 -16.45 3.63
N LEU A 251 -22.37 -16.98 2.64
CA LEU A 251 -23.83 -16.98 2.62
C LEU A 251 -24.43 -17.84 3.74
N ASP A 252 -23.82 -18.99 4.05
CA ASP A 252 -24.26 -19.86 5.15
C ASP A 252 -24.02 -19.17 6.51
N GLU A 253 -22.86 -18.54 6.70
CA GLU A 253 -22.55 -17.75 7.88
C GLU A 253 -23.52 -16.57 8.05
N MET A 254 -23.80 -15.84 6.97
CA MET A 254 -24.79 -14.75 6.99
C MET A 254 -26.19 -15.26 7.35
N GLN A 255 -26.62 -16.42 6.83
CA GLN A 255 -27.91 -17.02 7.18
C GLN A 255 -27.97 -17.43 8.65
N GLN A 256 -26.91 -18.05 9.18
CA GLN A 256 -26.82 -18.43 10.58
C GLN A 256 -26.87 -17.22 11.52
N LEU A 257 -26.17 -16.13 11.18
CA LEU A 257 -26.20 -14.89 11.96
C LEU A 257 -27.59 -14.23 11.97
N ILE A 258 -28.31 -14.28 10.83
CA ILE A 258 -29.69 -13.80 10.73
C ILE A 258 -30.64 -14.65 11.61
N GLU A 259 -30.47 -15.98 11.62
CA GLU A 259 -31.27 -16.88 12.45
C GLU A 259 -31.02 -16.69 13.95
N LEU A 260 -29.82 -16.24 14.35
CA LEU A 260 -29.43 -15.99 15.73
C LEU A 260 -29.85 -14.61 16.26
N GLU A 261 -30.45 -13.74 15.43
CA GLU A 261 -30.73 -12.32 15.72
C GLU A 261 -29.50 -11.52 16.20
N ASP A 262 -28.29 -12.02 15.94
CA ASP A 262 -27.03 -11.45 16.41
C ASP A 262 -26.48 -10.48 15.36
N PHE A 263 -27.12 -9.31 15.27
CA PHE A 263 -26.71 -8.25 14.34
C PHE A 263 -25.44 -7.56 14.87
N PRO A 264 -24.35 -7.48 14.08
CA PRO A 264 -23.21 -6.65 14.46
C PRO A 264 -23.67 -5.18 14.56
N GLN A 265 -23.50 -4.57 15.73
CA GLN A 265 -23.70 -3.13 15.95
C GLN A 265 -22.62 -2.29 15.28
#